data_AF-A0A4Q6AEJ6-F1
#
_entry.id   AF-A0A4Q6AEJ6-F1
#
_cell.length_a   1.000
_cell.length_b   1.000
_cell.length_c   1.000
_cell.angle_alpha   90.00
_cell.angle_beta   90.00
_cell.angle_gamma   90.00
#
_symmetry.space_group_name_H-M   'P 1'
#
loop_
_entity.id
_entity.type
_entity.pdbx_description
1 polymer ?
#
loop_
_entity_poly.entity_id
_entity_poly.type
_entity_poly.pdbx_seq_one_letter_code
_entity_poly.pdbx_strand_id
1 'polypeptide(L)'
;LGRDNFETTKAKAKAAWNKELSKILVEGGTVDQVRTFYSCLYRTLQFPQKHYEFDKGGRMVHYSPYNGQVLPGYMFAGTGFWDTFRALYPFLNFLYPSINKEMQEGLVNDYKEGGFLPEWSSPGFRNIMVGNNSASVVADAYIKGLRGYDINTLYEALLKGANNAGPMTAVGRAGAEHYTTLGYVPYDVGINESAARSLEYAYDDFTIYQLAKALKRPKAEIELYAQRSQNYRKLFDPETKLMRGKNKDGSFQSPFNPFKWGDAFTEGNSWHYSWSVFHDIEGLKNLMGGNDMFIRMLDSVFSMPPVFDESYYGGVIHEIREMQIMNMGQYAHGNQPIQHMLYLYNYAGQPWKTQYWVREAMERLYKPTPDGYCGDEDNGQTSAWYVFSALGFYPVCPGTDQYVMGTPLFQKVTLKLDGGKT
;
A
#
# COMPACT_ATOMS: atom_id res chain seq x y z
N LEU A 1 -1.82 13.50 -36.67
CA LEU A 1 -2.46 14.54 -35.82
C LEU A 1 -3.96 14.49 -36.04
N GLY A 2 -4.76 14.60 -34.98
CA GLY A 2 -6.23 14.59 -35.06
C GLY A 2 -6.79 15.82 -35.78
N ARG A 3 -8.08 15.77 -36.18
CA ARG A 3 -8.80 16.88 -36.82
C ARG A 3 -9.75 17.62 -35.88
N ASP A 4 -9.79 17.23 -34.61
CA ASP A 4 -10.70 17.80 -33.62
C ASP A 4 -10.26 19.20 -33.19
N ASN A 5 -11.23 20.08 -32.93
CA ASN A 5 -10.99 21.36 -32.27
C ASN A 5 -11.02 21.18 -30.73
N PHE A 6 -10.81 22.28 -30.00
CA PHE A 6 -10.78 22.29 -28.53
C PHE A 6 -12.09 21.78 -27.90
N GLU A 7 -13.25 22.28 -28.33
CA GLU A 7 -14.54 21.89 -27.74
C GLU A 7 -14.87 20.41 -27.98
N THR A 8 -14.55 19.88 -29.17
CA THR A 8 -14.69 18.46 -29.46
C THR A 8 -13.77 17.62 -28.56
N THR A 9 -12.52 18.05 -28.36
CA THR A 9 -11.56 17.35 -27.50
C THR A 9 -12.00 17.38 -26.02
N LYS A 10 -12.47 18.53 -25.54
CA LYS A 10 -13.02 18.71 -24.19
C LYS A 10 -14.26 17.85 -23.95
N ALA A 11 -15.17 17.75 -24.93
CA ALA A 11 -16.34 16.90 -24.84
C ALA A 11 -15.96 15.40 -24.78
N LYS A 12 -14.99 14.98 -25.61
CA LYS A 12 -14.45 13.61 -25.57
C LYS A 12 -13.79 13.29 -24.22
N ALA A 13 -12.99 14.21 -23.67
CA ALA A 13 -12.37 14.05 -22.36
C ALA A 13 -13.43 13.96 -21.24
N LYS A 14 -14.45 14.83 -21.25
CA LYS A 14 -15.57 14.77 -20.29
C LYS A 14 -16.32 13.45 -20.38
N ALA A 15 -16.60 12.96 -21.59
CA ALA A 15 -17.26 11.68 -21.80
C ALA A 15 -16.42 10.50 -21.30
N ALA A 16 -15.10 10.51 -21.54
CA ALA A 16 -14.17 9.50 -21.04
C ALA A 16 -14.16 9.47 -19.50
N TRP A 17 -14.05 10.63 -18.85
CA TRP A 17 -14.12 10.71 -17.38
C TRP A 17 -15.47 10.22 -16.85
N ASN A 18 -16.59 10.69 -17.41
CA ASN A 18 -17.90 10.25 -16.95
C ASN A 18 -18.10 8.74 -17.11
N LYS A 19 -17.55 8.12 -18.16
CA LYS A 19 -17.58 6.66 -18.33
C LYS A 19 -16.93 5.96 -17.14
N GLU A 20 -15.72 6.36 -16.77
CA GLU A 20 -14.99 5.71 -15.68
C GLU A 20 -15.55 6.06 -14.30
N LEU A 21 -15.92 7.32 -14.05
CA LEU A 21 -16.47 7.76 -12.76
C LEU A 21 -17.88 7.19 -12.51
N SER A 22 -18.68 6.98 -13.56
CA SER A 22 -20.05 6.44 -13.42
C SER A 22 -20.12 4.94 -13.12
N LYS A 23 -18.96 4.26 -12.96
CA LYS A 23 -18.89 2.92 -12.39
C LYS A 23 -19.32 2.89 -10.92
N ILE A 24 -19.18 4.01 -10.21
CA ILE A 24 -19.69 4.17 -8.86
C ILE A 24 -20.71 5.33 -8.85
N LEU A 25 -21.95 5.01 -8.49
CA LEU A 25 -23.01 6.01 -8.29
C LEU A 25 -23.28 6.13 -6.79
N VAL A 26 -23.27 7.35 -6.27
CA VAL A 26 -23.53 7.65 -4.86
C VAL A 26 -24.75 8.55 -4.72
N GLU A 27 -25.62 8.26 -3.75
CA GLU A 27 -26.87 8.99 -3.50
C GLU A 27 -27.07 9.23 -2.00
N GLY A 28 -27.77 10.33 -1.65
CA GLY A 28 -28.14 10.65 -0.27
C GLY A 28 -27.02 11.24 0.60
N GLY A 29 -25.95 11.78 -0.01
CA GLY A 29 -24.90 12.56 0.67
C GLY A 29 -25.03 14.06 0.41
N THR A 30 -24.22 14.86 1.13
CA THR A 30 -24.12 16.31 0.91
C THR A 30 -23.35 16.63 -0.37
N VAL A 31 -23.48 17.86 -0.88
CA VAL A 31 -22.73 18.32 -2.06
C VAL A 31 -21.22 18.19 -1.83
N ASP A 32 -20.74 18.48 -0.62
CA ASP A 32 -19.32 18.41 -0.29
C ASP A 32 -18.83 16.97 -0.20
N GLN A 33 -19.61 16.04 0.36
CA GLN A 33 -19.29 14.61 0.33
C GLN A 33 -19.18 14.07 -1.10
N VAL A 34 -20.11 14.48 -1.98
CA VAL A 34 -20.10 14.09 -3.40
C VAL A 34 -18.87 14.67 -4.11
N ARG A 35 -18.53 15.94 -3.86
CA ARG A 35 -17.32 16.57 -4.42
C ARG A 35 -16.06 15.85 -3.98
N THR A 36 -15.86 15.67 -2.67
CA THR A 36 -14.71 14.94 -2.13
C THR A 36 -14.62 13.54 -2.72
N PHE A 37 -15.74 12.79 -2.73
CA PHE A 37 -15.77 11.43 -3.26
C PHE A 37 -15.33 11.35 -4.73
N TYR A 38 -15.92 12.16 -5.62
CA TYR A 38 -15.56 12.12 -7.04
C TYR A 38 -14.19 12.75 -7.33
N SER A 39 -13.71 13.68 -6.50
CA SER A 39 -12.34 14.19 -6.56
C SER A 39 -11.32 13.12 -6.18
N CYS A 40 -11.55 12.36 -5.11
CA CYS A 40 -10.72 11.22 -4.74
C CYS A 40 -10.79 10.13 -5.83
N LEU A 41 -11.99 9.77 -6.31
CA LEU A 41 -12.14 8.79 -7.38
C LEU A 41 -11.36 9.20 -8.64
N TYR A 42 -11.40 10.48 -9.03
CA TYR A 42 -10.57 11.01 -10.12
C TYR A 42 -9.06 10.80 -9.87
N ARG A 43 -8.57 11.02 -8.65
CA ARG A 43 -7.14 10.84 -8.31
C ARG A 43 -6.70 9.39 -8.39
N THR A 44 -7.55 8.44 -8.00
CA THR A 44 -7.27 6.99 -8.11
C THR A 44 -7.10 6.49 -9.56
N LEU A 45 -7.42 7.31 -10.56
CA LEU A 45 -7.37 6.94 -11.97
C LEU A 45 -6.26 7.67 -12.75
N GLN A 46 -5.28 8.24 -12.05
CA GLN A 46 -4.16 8.97 -12.66
C GLN A 46 -2.87 8.16 -12.75
N PHE A 47 -2.59 7.32 -11.75
CA PHE A 47 -1.33 6.60 -11.61
C PHE A 47 -1.54 5.08 -11.46
N PRO A 48 -0.56 4.27 -11.92
CA PRO A 48 0.55 4.68 -12.77
C PRO A 48 0.10 5.10 -14.18
N GLN A 49 0.90 5.95 -14.82
CA GLN A 49 0.64 6.47 -16.14
C GLN A 49 1.04 5.46 -17.22
N LYS A 50 0.26 5.41 -18.31
CA LYS A 50 0.66 4.67 -19.51
C LYS A 50 1.98 5.25 -20.02
N HIS A 51 2.98 4.39 -20.18
CA HIS A 51 4.30 4.72 -20.70
C HIS A 51 4.59 3.96 -22.01
N TYR A 52 3.52 3.67 -22.76
CA TYR A 52 3.58 3.07 -24.09
C TYR A 52 2.88 3.98 -25.11
N GLU A 53 3.25 3.81 -26.37
CA GLU A 53 2.76 4.54 -27.53
C GLU A 53 2.40 3.55 -28.65
N PHE A 54 1.85 4.08 -29.74
CA PHE A 54 1.61 3.31 -30.95
C PHE A 54 2.49 3.82 -32.09
N ASP A 55 3.25 2.92 -32.71
CA ASP A 55 4.09 3.26 -33.85
C ASP A 55 3.26 3.55 -35.12
N LYS A 56 3.93 3.91 -36.23
CA LYS A 56 3.28 4.20 -37.52
C LYS A 56 2.44 3.02 -38.05
N GLY A 57 2.80 1.78 -37.70
CA GLY A 57 2.07 0.57 -38.06
C GLY A 57 0.93 0.22 -37.10
N GLY A 58 0.69 1.05 -36.07
CA GLY A 58 -0.31 0.80 -35.03
C GLY A 58 0.12 -0.27 -34.02
N ARG A 59 1.40 -0.65 -33.98
CA ARG A 59 1.92 -1.59 -32.99
C ARG A 59 2.22 -0.85 -31.70
N MET A 60 1.85 -1.47 -30.59
CA MET A 60 2.17 -0.95 -29.26
C MET A 60 3.66 -1.12 -28.96
N VAL A 61 4.32 -0.02 -28.61
CA VAL A 61 5.74 0.05 -28.26
C VAL A 61 5.92 0.97 -27.05
N HIS A 62 7.04 0.83 -26.36
CA HIS A 62 7.43 1.73 -25.27
C HIS A 62 8.93 2.02 -25.35
N TYR A 63 9.33 3.18 -24.86
CA TYR A 63 10.72 3.43 -24.48
C TYR A 63 10.95 2.79 -23.11
N SER A 64 11.95 1.93 -23.01
CA SER A 64 12.33 1.29 -21.75
C SER A 64 13.16 2.26 -20.90
N PRO A 65 12.65 2.72 -19.75
CA PRO A 65 13.43 3.56 -18.86
C PRO A 65 14.52 2.78 -18.10
N TYR A 66 14.58 1.45 -18.27
CA TYR A 66 15.54 0.58 -17.59
C TYR A 66 16.77 0.28 -18.44
N ASN A 67 16.62 0.18 -19.77
CA ASN A 67 17.72 -0.15 -20.69
C ASN A 67 17.88 0.80 -21.88
N GLY A 68 16.99 1.79 -22.03
CA GLY A 68 17.07 2.83 -23.05
C GLY A 68 16.64 2.41 -24.47
N GLN A 69 16.10 1.20 -24.66
CA GLN A 69 15.66 0.71 -25.97
C GLN A 69 14.17 0.99 -26.20
N VAL A 70 13.74 0.93 -27.47
CA VAL A 70 12.32 0.92 -27.82
C VAL A 70 11.87 -0.53 -28.05
N LEU A 71 10.96 -1.02 -27.23
CA LEU A 71 10.54 -2.42 -27.18
C LEU A 71 9.01 -2.54 -27.34
N PRO A 72 8.49 -3.69 -27.80
CA PRO A 72 7.05 -3.87 -27.96
C PRO A 72 6.34 -4.11 -26.62
N GLY A 73 5.06 -3.72 -26.53
CA GLY A 73 4.17 -4.09 -25.43
C GLY A 73 3.90 -2.97 -24.41
N TYR A 74 3.19 -3.34 -23.34
CA TYR A 74 2.76 -2.42 -22.28
C TYR A 74 3.94 -1.96 -21.42
N MET A 75 3.84 -0.73 -20.90
CA MET A 75 4.75 -0.16 -19.92
C MET A 75 3.98 0.90 -19.13
N PHE A 76 4.22 0.98 -17.82
CA PHE A 76 3.60 1.95 -16.93
C PHE A 76 4.65 2.54 -15.99
N ALA A 77 4.45 3.79 -15.55
CA ALA A 77 5.41 4.47 -14.68
C ALA A 77 4.74 5.53 -13.80
N GLY A 78 5.47 6.04 -12.81
CA GLY A 78 5.02 7.14 -11.96
C GLY A 78 4.23 6.69 -10.73
N THR A 79 4.65 5.62 -10.07
CA THR A 79 3.99 5.12 -8.84
C THR A 79 5.01 4.53 -7.87
N GLY A 80 4.70 4.65 -6.58
CA GLY A 80 5.34 3.94 -5.47
C GLY A 80 4.46 2.82 -4.94
N PHE A 81 4.95 1.60 -4.90
CA PHE A 81 4.19 0.46 -4.38
C PHE A 81 4.05 0.52 -2.87
N TRP A 82 5.05 1.04 -2.15
CA TRP A 82 4.95 1.31 -0.71
C TRP A 82 3.68 2.06 -0.32
N ASP A 83 3.26 3.01 -1.17
CA ASP A 83 1.98 3.70 -1.08
C ASP A 83 0.84 2.81 -1.57
N THR A 84 0.91 2.46 -2.85
CA THR A 84 -0.26 2.07 -3.65
C THR A 84 -0.68 0.61 -3.51
N PHE A 85 0.14 -0.26 -2.89
CA PHE A 85 -0.23 -1.65 -2.64
C PHE A 85 -1.46 -1.76 -1.71
N ARG A 86 -1.62 -0.77 -0.82
CA ARG A 86 -2.54 -0.83 0.33
C ARG A 86 -3.99 -0.70 -0.11
N ALA A 87 -4.32 0.28 -0.94
CA ALA A 87 -5.69 0.53 -1.39
C ALA A 87 -5.80 0.79 -2.90
N LEU A 88 -4.85 1.48 -3.53
CA LEU A 88 -4.98 1.83 -4.95
C LEU A 88 -5.01 0.59 -5.87
N TYR A 89 -4.00 -0.27 -5.82
CA TYR A 89 -4.01 -1.50 -6.64
C TYR A 89 -5.18 -2.44 -6.31
N PRO A 90 -5.56 -2.65 -5.03
CA PRO A 90 -6.80 -3.33 -4.67
C PRO A 90 -8.06 -2.71 -5.27
N PHE A 91 -8.13 -1.37 -5.36
CA PHE A 91 -9.23 -0.64 -5.97
C PHE A 91 -9.31 -0.93 -7.48
N LEU A 92 -8.17 -0.92 -8.17
CA LEU A 92 -8.10 -1.26 -9.59
C LEU A 92 -8.49 -2.73 -9.82
N ASN A 93 -8.04 -3.66 -8.98
CA ASN A 93 -8.47 -5.07 -9.05
C ASN A 93 -9.99 -5.24 -8.92
N PHE A 94 -10.62 -4.40 -8.11
CA PHE A 94 -12.05 -4.48 -7.82
C PHE A 94 -12.93 -3.87 -8.93
N LEU A 95 -12.60 -2.66 -9.40
CA LEU A 95 -13.47 -1.88 -10.29
C LEU A 95 -12.91 -1.63 -11.69
N TYR A 96 -11.59 -1.76 -11.87
CA TYR A 96 -10.90 -1.51 -13.13
C TYR A 96 -9.91 -2.65 -13.48
N PRO A 97 -10.33 -3.93 -13.42
CA PRO A 97 -9.39 -5.05 -13.54
C PRO A 97 -8.73 -5.11 -14.93
N SER A 98 -9.37 -4.56 -15.96
CA SER A 98 -8.81 -4.51 -17.33
C SER A 98 -7.55 -3.66 -17.40
N ILE A 99 -7.51 -2.48 -16.77
CA ILE A 99 -6.31 -1.63 -16.80
C ILE A 99 -5.21 -2.22 -15.92
N ASN A 100 -5.57 -2.81 -14.77
CA ASN A 100 -4.54 -3.42 -13.93
C ASN A 100 -3.93 -4.66 -14.61
N LYS A 101 -4.69 -5.39 -15.44
CA LYS A 101 -4.11 -6.43 -16.29
C LYS A 101 -3.04 -5.87 -17.24
N GLU A 102 -3.27 -4.73 -17.89
CA GLU A 102 -2.24 -4.06 -18.70
C GLU A 102 -1.02 -3.67 -17.84
N MET A 103 -1.25 -3.20 -16.61
CA MET A 103 -0.18 -2.85 -15.67
C MET A 103 0.66 -4.07 -15.26
N GLN A 104 0.04 -5.24 -15.04
CA GLN A 104 0.77 -6.48 -14.75
C GLN A 104 1.65 -6.94 -15.93
N GLU A 105 1.19 -6.75 -17.17
CA GLU A 105 2.04 -6.98 -18.35
C GLU A 105 3.19 -5.97 -18.44
N GLY A 106 2.95 -4.72 -18.02
CA GLY A 106 4.01 -3.73 -17.84
C GLY A 106 5.09 -4.20 -16.87
N LEU A 107 4.70 -4.77 -15.72
CA LEU A 107 5.63 -5.32 -14.73
C LEU A 107 6.44 -6.52 -15.27
N VAL A 108 5.86 -7.33 -16.16
CA VAL A 108 6.61 -8.38 -16.86
C VAL A 108 7.75 -7.77 -17.69
N ASN A 109 7.46 -6.67 -18.39
CA ASN A 109 8.45 -5.96 -19.20
C ASN A 109 9.49 -5.25 -18.32
N ASP A 110 9.07 -4.58 -17.24
CA ASP A 110 9.98 -4.00 -16.23
C ASP A 110 11.02 -5.02 -15.77
N TYR A 111 10.57 -6.23 -15.42
CA TYR A 111 11.48 -7.30 -14.97
C TYR A 111 12.42 -7.77 -16.07
N LYS A 112 11.91 -8.00 -17.29
CA LYS A 112 12.74 -8.43 -18.43
C LYS A 112 13.80 -7.40 -18.81
N GLU A 113 13.51 -6.13 -18.60
CA GLU A 113 14.32 -5.02 -19.08
C GLU A 113 15.26 -4.44 -18.02
N GLY A 114 14.83 -4.44 -16.75
CA GLY A 114 15.58 -3.93 -15.60
C GLY A 114 16.11 -5.02 -14.66
N GLY A 115 15.67 -6.28 -14.83
CA GLY A 115 16.11 -7.42 -14.04
C GLY A 115 15.51 -7.52 -12.63
N PHE A 116 14.71 -6.54 -12.21
CA PHE A 116 13.96 -6.50 -10.94
C PHE A 116 12.61 -5.82 -11.20
N LEU A 117 11.62 -6.08 -10.35
CA LEU A 117 10.41 -5.25 -10.34
C LEU A 117 10.73 -3.90 -9.68
N PRO A 118 10.12 -2.79 -10.15
CA PRO A 118 10.22 -1.52 -9.46
C PRO A 118 9.48 -1.60 -8.12
N GLU A 119 9.96 -0.87 -7.12
CA GLU A 119 9.15 -0.55 -5.93
C GLU A 119 8.71 0.92 -5.99
N TRP A 120 9.58 1.81 -6.47
CA TRP A 120 9.24 3.17 -6.86
C TRP A 120 9.74 3.42 -8.29
N SER A 121 8.83 3.87 -9.17
CA SER A 121 9.13 4.08 -10.60
C SER A 121 8.78 5.50 -11.05
N SER A 122 9.76 6.23 -11.60
CA SER A 122 9.54 7.54 -12.25
C SER A 122 10.71 7.98 -13.15
N PRO A 123 10.75 7.59 -14.44
CA PRO A 123 9.98 6.49 -15.04
C PRO A 123 10.65 5.12 -14.88
N GLY A 124 11.95 5.08 -14.57
CA GLY A 124 12.68 3.86 -14.21
C GLY A 124 12.82 3.74 -12.70
N PHE A 125 13.74 2.90 -12.23
CA PHE A 125 13.98 2.72 -10.79
C PHE A 125 14.32 4.03 -10.08
N ARG A 126 13.69 4.27 -8.93
CA ARG A 126 14.00 5.38 -8.02
C ARG A 126 14.23 4.84 -6.62
N ASN A 127 15.25 5.38 -5.95
CA ASN A 127 15.64 4.94 -4.62
C ASN A 127 14.82 5.68 -3.54
N ILE A 128 13.52 5.43 -3.49
CA ILE A 128 12.56 6.12 -2.64
C ILE A 128 11.73 5.06 -1.91
N MET A 129 11.50 5.26 -0.61
CA MET A 129 10.77 4.36 0.29
C MET A 129 11.40 2.97 0.49
N VAL A 130 10.64 2.08 1.12
CA VAL A 130 11.07 0.76 1.61
C VAL A 130 10.10 -0.33 1.14
N GLY A 131 10.34 -1.57 1.59
CA GLY A 131 9.48 -2.70 1.28
C GLY A 131 9.88 -3.46 0.02
N ASN A 132 9.16 -4.54 -0.27
CA ASN A 132 9.21 -5.29 -1.52
C ASN A 132 7.76 -5.53 -1.99
N ASN A 133 6.96 -4.47 -1.92
CA ASN A 133 5.50 -4.52 -2.04
C ASN A 133 5.00 -4.74 -3.46
N SER A 134 5.90 -4.74 -4.47
CA SER A 134 5.65 -5.37 -5.76
C SER A 134 5.12 -6.80 -5.62
N ALA A 135 5.55 -7.54 -4.58
CA ALA A 135 4.99 -8.85 -4.22
C ALA A 135 3.49 -8.80 -3.94
N SER A 136 3.04 -7.81 -3.15
CA SER A 136 1.63 -7.59 -2.87
C SER A 136 0.84 -7.22 -4.12
N VAL A 137 1.35 -6.28 -4.93
CA VAL A 137 0.71 -5.84 -6.18
C VAL A 137 0.46 -7.01 -7.14
N VAL A 138 1.48 -7.84 -7.38
CA VAL A 138 1.41 -8.99 -8.28
C VAL A 138 0.49 -10.09 -7.72
N ALA A 139 0.67 -10.45 -6.45
CA ALA A 139 -0.09 -11.51 -5.82
C ALA A 139 -1.57 -11.13 -5.70
N ASP A 140 -1.91 -9.92 -5.25
CA ASP A 140 -3.30 -9.46 -5.08
C ASP A 140 -4.07 -9.51 -6.39
N ALA A 141 -3.46 -9.05 -7.50
CA ALA A 141 -4.05 -9.13 -8.83
C ALA A 141 -4.38 -10.58 -9.22
N TYR A 142 -3.45 -11.51 -8.98
CA TYR A 142 -3.66 -12.92 -9.30
C TYR A 142 -4.69 -13.58 -8.36
N ILE A 143 -4.67 -13.29 -7.07
CA ILE A 143 -5.65 -13.85 -6.11
C ILE A 143 -7.07 -13.38 -6.46
N LYS A 144 -7.24 -12.13 -6.90
CA LYS A 144 -8.53 -11.57 -7.36
C LYS A 144 -8.94 -11.96 -8.78
N GLY A 145 -8.22 -12.89 -9.40
CA GLY A 145 -8.64 -13.52 -10.65
C GLY A 145 -8.16 -12.84 -11.94
N LEU A 146 -7.29 -11.83 -11.88
CA LEU A 146 -6.71 -11.26 -13.10
C LEU A 146 -5.76 -12.29 -13.74
N ARG A 147 -5.94 -12.54 -15.03
CA ARG A 147 -5.22 -13.59 -15.79
C ARG A 147 -4.87 -13.13 -17.19
N GLY A 148 -4.02 -13.91 -17.85
CA GLY A 148 -3.62 -13.71 -19.24
C GLY A 148 -2.47 -12.72 -19.39
N TYR A 149 -1.61 -12.68 -18.38
CA TYR A 149 -0.25 -12.14 -18.38
C TYR A 149 0.73 -13.22 -17.90
N ASP A 150 2.03 -13.00 -18.13
CA ASP A 150 3.08 -13.98 -17.83
C ASP A 150 3.38 -14.06 -16.33
N ILE A 151 2.48 -14.72 -15.60
CA ILE A 151 2.60 -14.91 -14.14
C ILE A 151 3.83 -15.71 -13.75
N ASN A 152 4.37 -16.58 -14.62
CA ASN A 152 5.56 -17.35 -14.29
C ASN A 152 6.79 -16.45 -14.23
N THR A 153 6.94 -15.54 -15.19
CA THR A 153 7.99 -14.51 -15.15
C THR A 153 7.84 -13.61 -13.92
N LEU A 154 6.62 -13.18 -13.58
CA LEU A 154 6.42 -12.37 -12.37
C LEU A 154 6.72 -13.15 -11.10
N TYR A 155 6.32 -14.41 -11.00
CA TYR A 155 6.63 -15.24 -9.83
C TYR A 155 8.15 -15.42 -9.67
N GLU A 156 8.88 -15.64 -10.77
CA GLU A 156 10.36 -15.63 -10.75
C GLU A 156 10.91 -14.30 -10.22
N ALA A 157 10.37 -13.18 -10.71
CA ALA A 157 10.77 -11.84 -10.27
C ALA A 157 10.53 -11.63 -8.76
N LEU A 158 9.40 -12.12 -8.23
CA LEU A 158 9.10 -12.06 -6.79
C LEU A 158 10.10 -12.89 -5.98
N LEU A 159 10.42 -14.11 -6.42
CA LEU A 159 11.42 -14.94 -5.74
C LEU A 159 12.81 -14.28 -5.77
N LYS A 160 13.18 -13.64 -6.89
CA LYS A 160 14.44 -12.91 -6.99
C LYS A 160 14.48 -11.72 -6.04
N GLY A 161 13.44 -10.88 -6.04
CA GLY A 161 13.32 -9.72 -5.15
C GLY A 161 13.35 -10.13 -3.67
N ALA A 162 12.61 -11.18 -3.31
CA ALA A 162 12.50 -11.63 -1.92
C ALA A 162 13.81 -12.19 -1.32
N ASN A 163 14.76 -12.57 -2.16
CA ASN A 163 16.01 -13.23 -1.72
C ASN A 163 17.27 -12.43 -2.06
N ASN A 164 17.18 -11.27 -2.71
CA ASN A 164 18.34 -10.50 -3.14
C ASN A 164 18.13 -9.00 -2.93
N ALA A 165 19.22 -8.31 -2.59
CA ALA A 165 19.27 -6.87 -2.77
C ALA A 165 19.27 -6.55 -4.28
N GLY A 166 18.58 -5.48 -4.67
CA GLY A 166 18.55 -5.01 -6.05
C GLY A 166 19.60 -3.94 -6.35
N PRO A 167 19.48 -3.26 -7.50
CA PRO A 167 20.44 -2.25 -7.95
C PRO A 167 20.49 -0.98 -7.08
N MET A 168 19.56 -0.82 -6.14
CA MET A 168 19.51 0.27 -5.16
C MET A 168 18.74 -0.16 -3.92
N THR A 169 18.85 0.58 -2.83
CA THR A 169 18.29 0.21 -1.51
C THR A 169 16.78 -0.01 -1.51
N ALA A 170 16.03 0.71 -2.34
CA ALA A 170 14.58 0.55 -2.47
C ALA A 170 14.15 -0.55 -3.45
N VAL A 171 15.05 -1.13 -4.26
CA VAL A 171 14.69 -2.16 -5.26
C VAL A 171 15.19 -3.53 -4.78
N GLY A 172 14.32 -4.55 -4.84
CA GLY A 172 14.57 -5.82 -4.17
C GLY A 172 14.52 -5.66 -2.64
N ARG A 173 15.28 -6.47 -1.90
CA ARG A 173 15.32 -6.38 -0.42
C ARG A 173 16.67 -5.91 0.10
N ALA A 174 16.75 -4.64 0.53
CA ALA A 174 17.88 -4.18 1.33
C ALA A 174 17.99 -5.02 2.61
N GLY A 175 19.18 -5.57 2.86
CA GLY A 175 19.39 -6.48 4.00
C GLY A 175 18.83 -7.88 3.79
N ALA A 176 18.58 -8.32 2.55
CA ALA A 176 18.11 -9.68 2.23
C ALA A 176 18.94 -10.77 2.92
N GLU A 177 20.27 -10.67 2.94
CA GLU A 177 21.13 -11.65 3.61
C GLU A 177 20.82 -11.75 5.11
N HIS A 178 20.66 -10.62 5.80
CA HIS A 178 20.29 -10.61 7.21
C HIS A 178 18.87 -11.12 7.45
N TYR A 179 17.91 -10.67 6.64
CA TYR A 179 16.52 -11.09 6.79
C TYR A 179 16.35 -12.60 6.55
N THR A 180 17.01 -13.16 5.55
CA THR A 180 16.92 -14.60 5.23
C THR A 180 17.62 -15.50 6.25
N THR A 181 18.60 -14.97 6.99
CA THR A 181 19.35 -15.71 8.02
C THR A 181 18.80 -15.52 9.44
N LEU A 182 18.43 -14.29 9.80
CA LEU A 182 18.00 -13.91 11.16
C LEU A 182 16.47 -13.83 11.30
N GLY A 183 15.74 -13.68 10.19
CA GLY A 183 14.31 -13.41 10.16
C GLY A 183 13.95 -11.94 10.41
N TYR A 184 14.93 -11.04 10.41
CA TYR A 184 14.74 -9.59 10.49
C TYR A 184 16.00 -8.89 9.95
N VAL A 185 15.87 -7.64 9.53
CA VAL A 185 16.99 -6.74 9.24
C VAL A 185 17.44 -6.11 10.57
N PRO A 186 18.70 -6.29 10.99
CA PRO A 186 19.17 -5.71 12.24
C PRO A 186 19.24 -4.19 12.21
N TYR A 187 19.13 -3.58 13.38
CA TYR A 187 19.19 -2.14 13.58
C TYR A 187 20.61 -1.56 13.44
N ASP A 188 21.64 -2.32 13.83
CA ASP A 188 23.02 -1.87 14.03
C ASP A 188 23.99 -2.27 12.90
N VAL A 189 23.46 -2.55 11.69
CA VAL A 189 24.26 -3.04 10.54
C VAL A 189 24.37 -2.03 9.40
N GLY A 190 24.05 -0.76 9.65
CA GLY A 190 24.14 0.31 8.65
C GLY A 190 23.02 0.27 7.60
N ILE A 191 21.90 -0.39 7.89
CA ILE A 191 20.69 -0.40 7.07
C ILE A 191 19.59 0.31 7.85
N ASN A 192 19.25 1.52 7.42
CA ASN A 192 18.18 2.31 8.04
C ASN A 192 16.80 1.71 7.75
N GLU A 193 15.81 2.15 8.52
CA GLU A 193 14.41 1.72 8.47
C GLU A 193 14.23 0.20 8.60
N SER A 194 15.14 -0.43 9.36
CA SER A 194 15.29 -1.88 9.46
C SER A 194 14.04 -2.60 9.98
N ALA A 195 13.32 -1.99 10.94
CA ALA A 195 12.09 -2.55 11.47
C ALA A 195 10.93 -2.40 10.47
N ALA A 196 10.77 -1.25 9.82
CA ALA A 196 9.78 -1.04 8.75
C ALA A 196 9.97 -2.06 7.62
N ARG A 197 11.21 -2.20 7.12
CA ARG A 197 11.58 -3.20 6.09
C ARG A 197 11.22 -4.61 6.52
N SER A 198 11.55 -5.00 7.75
CA SER A 198 11.28 -6.36 8.24
C SER A 198 9.79 -6.68 8.36
N LEU A 199 8.98 -5.71 8.79
CA LEU A 199 7.53 -5.86 8.90
C LEU A 199 6.88 -6.00 7.52
N GLU A 200 7.27 -5.15 6.58
CA GLU A 200 6.78 -5.21 5.21
C GLU A 200 7.26 -6.46 4.50
N TYR A 201 8.51 -6.89 4.67
CA TYR A 201 9.01 -8.16 4.11
C TYR A 201 8.26 -9.37 4.64
N ALA A 202 7.85 -9.38 5.91
CA ALA A 202 7.03 -10.46 6.45
C ALA A 202 5.64 -10.50 5.78
N TYR A 203 5.05 -9.34 5.49
CA TYR A 203 3.82 -9.26 4.72
C TYR A 203 4.03 -9.66 3.25
N ASP A 204 5.10 -9.20 2.62
CA ASP A 204 5.44 -9.55 1.23
C ASP A 204 5.70 -11.06 1.09
N ASP A 205 6.31 -11.71 2.10
CA ASP A 205 6.44 -13.16 2.15
C ASP A 205 5.09 -13.87 2.26
N PHE A 206 4.11 -13.30 2.98
CA PHE A 206 2.75 -13.82 2.99
C PHE A 206 2.10 -13.76 1.61
N THR A 207 2.28 -12.67 0.86
CA THR A 207 1.65 -12.53 -0.47
C THR A 207 2.30 -13.48 -1.48
N ILE A 208 3.62 -13.70 -1.41
CA ILE A 208 4.32 -14.75 -2.17
C ILE A 208 3.80 -16.13 -1.77
N TYR A 209 3.60 -16.41 -0.49
CA TYR A 209 3.00 -17.66 -0.01
C TYR A 209 1.61 -17.91 -0.62
N GLN A 210 0.73 -16.91 -0.65
CA GLN A 210 -0.60 -17.04 -1.24
C GLN A 210 -0.51 -17.33 -2.74
N LEU A 211 0.35 -16.60 -3.45
CA LEU A 211 0.55 -16.82 -4.89
C LEU A 211 1.15 -18.20 -5.17
N ALA A 212 2.14 -18.63 -4.38
CA ALA A 212 2.76 -19.95 -4.51
C ALA A 212 1.73 -21.08 -4.35
N LYS A 213 0.79 -20.94 -3.40
CA LYS A 213 -0.35 -21.85 -3.27
C LYS A 213 -1.27 -21.84 -4.48
N ALA A 214 -1.65 -20.65 -4.96
CA ALA A 214 -2.52 -20.51 -6.12
C ALA A 214 -1.91 -21.12 -7.39
N LEU A 215 -0.58 -21.01 -7.54
CA LEU A 215 0.19 -21.58 -8.64
C LEU A 215 0.60 -23.04 -8.42
N LYS A 216 0.23 -23.66 -7.28
CA LYS A 216 0.58 -25.05 -6.92
C LYS A 216 2.09 -25.31 -7.00
N ARG A 217 2.89 -24.39 -6.48
CA ARG A 217 4.35 -24.47 -6.42
C ARG A 217 4.82 -25.61 -5.51
N PRO A 218 6.09 -26.05 -5.61
CA PRO A 218 6.64 -27.08 -4.74
C PRO A 218 6.38 -26.78 -3.26
N LYS A 219 6.05 -27.81 -2.49
CA LYS A 219 5.71 -27.71 -1.07
C LYS A 219 6.78 -26.95 -0.25
N ALA A 220 8.06 -27.20 -0.54
CA ALA A 220 9.17 -26.52 0.12
C ALA A 220 9.18 -24.99 -0.12
N GLU A 221 8.82 -24.52 -1.33
CA GLU A 221 8.69 -23.08 -1.61
C GLU A 221 7.52 -22.50 -0.80
N ILE A 222 6.37 -23.18 -0.79
CA ILE A 222 5.17 -22.73 -0.06
C ILE A 222 5.46 -22.63 1.45
N GLU A 223 6.09 -23.65 2.03
CA GLU A 223 6.40 -23.69 3.47
C GLU A 223 7.44 -22.64 3.87
N LEU A 224 8.43 -22.36 3.02
CA LEU A 224 9.42 -21.31 3.27
C LEU A 224 8.77 -19.95 3.46
N TYR A 225 7.92 -19.53 2.52
CA TYR A 225 7.27 -18.21 2.59
C TYR A 225 6.18 -18.16 3.65
N ALA A 226 5.51 -19.28 3.94
CA ALA A 226 4.62 -19.39 5.10
C ALA A 226 5.38 -19.12 6.41
N GLN A 227 6.57 -19.74 6.58
CA GLN A 227 7.40 -19.52 7.76
C GLN A 227 7.90 -18.08 7.86
N ARG A 228 8.45 -17.53 6.77
CA ARG A 228 8.96 -16.16 6.76
C ARG A 228 7.87 -15.11 6.96
N SER A 229 6.62 -15.40 6.60
CA SER A 229 5.51 -14.50 6.91
C SER A 229 5.33 -14.24 8.41
N GLN A 230 5.85 -15.09 9.27
CA GLN A 230 5.78 -14.96 10.72
C GLN A 230 6.94 -14.15 11.31
N ASN A 231 7.82 -13.58 10.48
CA ASN A 231 9.01 -12.86 10.91
C ASN A 231 8.72 -11.55 11.67
N TYR A 232 7.53 -10.95 11.50
CA TYR A 232 7.11 -9.79 12.30
C TYR A 232 7.24 -10.03 13.81
N ARG A 233 7.06 -11.29 14.25
CA ARG A 233 7.20 -11.71 15.66
C ARG A 233 8.60 -11.49 16.22
N LYS A 234 9.64 -11.38 15.38
CA LYS A 234 11.03 -11.19 15.80
C LYS A 234 11.28 -9.81 16.41
N LEU A 235 10.51 -8.81 15.99
CA LEU A 235 10.66 -7.41 16.37
C LEU A 235 9.67 -6.96 17.44
N PHE A 236 8.74 -7.82 17.85
CA PHE A 236 7.78 -7.49 18.90
C PHE A 236 8.47 -7.51 20.27
N ASP A 237 8.54 -6.35 20.92
CA ASP A 237 9.03 -6.18 22.28
C ASP A 237 7.87 -6.42 23.27
N PRO A 238 7.88 -7.51 24.06
CA PRO A 238 6.79 -7.84 24.97
C PRO A 238 6.65 -6.87 26.15
N GLU A 239 7.70 -6.14 26.52
CA GLU A 239 7.68 -5.16 27.61
C GLU A 239 6.80 -3.96 27.23
N THR A 240 6.98 -3.48 26.00
CA THR A 240 6.30 -2.29 25.49
C THR A 240 5.07 -2.60 24.65
N LYS A 241 4.92 -3.86 24.21
CA LYS A 241 3.88 -4.35 23.29
C LYS A 241 3.92 -3.67 21.92
N LEU A 242 5.10 -3.23 21.53
CA LEU A 242 5.36 -2.46 20.32
C LEU A 242 6.44 -3.15 19.49
N MET A 243 6.49 -2.83 18.20
CA MET A 243 7.61 -3.22 17.35
C MET A 243 8.82 -2.36 17.68
N ARG A 244 9.98 -3.00 17.78
CA ARG A 244 11.22 -2.37 18.20
C ARG A 244 12.37 -2.87 17.34
N GLY A 245 13.29 -1.97 17.00
CA GLY A 245 14.53 -2.32 16.33
C GLY A 245 15.30 -3.37 17.13
N LYS A 246 15.97 -4.27 16.41
CA LYS A 246 16.68 -5.40 17.03
C LYS A 246 18.07 -5.48 16.47
N ASN A 247 19.06 -5.50 17.34
CA ASN A 247 20.47 -5.58 16.97
C ASN A 247 20.81 -6.97 16.43
N LYS A 248 21.94 -7.08 15.74
CA LYS A 248 22.38 -8.34 15.11
C LYS A 248 22.60 -9.46 16.12
N ASP A 249 22.98 -9.13 17.34
CA ASP A 249 23.17 -10.07 18.44
C ASP A 249 21.85 -10.60 19.05
N GLY A 250 20.71 -10.07 18.62
CA GLY A 250 19.38 -10.43 19.09
C GLY A 250 18.84 -9.60 20.25
N SER A 251 19.61 -8.65 20.79
CA SER A 251 19.12 -7.66 21.76
C SER A 251 18.22 -6.62 21.09
N PHE A 252 17.23 -6.10 21.80
CA PHE A 252 16.47 -4.95 21.31
C PHE A 252 17.30 -3.67 21.42
N GLN A 253 17.18 -2.76 20.46
CA GLN A 253 17.98 -1.53 20.44
C GLN A 253 17.71 -0.69 21.69
N SER A 254 18.73 -0.06 22.28
CA SER A 254 18.59 0.74 23.50
C SER A 254 19.44 2.01 23.42
N PRO A 255 18.95 3.17 23.93
CA PRO A 255 17.63 3.40 24.53
C PRO A 255 16.48 3.28 23.52
N PHE A 256 15.26 3.02 24.00
CA PHE A 256 14.05 2.99 23.16
C PHE A 256 13.16 4.19 23.42
N ASN A 257 12.88 4.93 22.36
CA ASN A 257 11.85 5.95 22.32
C ASN A 257 10.78 5.54 21.29
N PRO A 258 9.56 5.16 21.72
CA PRO A 258 8.50 4.74 20.79
C PRO A 258 7.96 5.89 19.93
N PHE A 259 8.28 7.13 20.27
CA PHE A 259 7.87 8.34 19.55
C PHE A 259 8.95 8.87 18.60
N LYS A 260 10.11 8.21 18.49
CA LYS A 260 11.15 8.59 17.53
C LYS A 260 10.70 8.22 16.13
N TRP A 261 10.62 9.22 15.26
CA TRP A 261 10.29 9.03 13.85
C TRP A 261 11.55 8.71 13.06
N GLY A 262 11.41 7.88 12.02
CA GLY A 262 12.54 7.46 11.20
C GLY A 262 13.38 6.39 11.90
N ASP A 263 14.69 6.36 11.61
CA ASP A 263 15.66 5.47 12.25
C ASP A 263 15.37 3.97 12.02
N ALA A 264 14.63 3.31 12.91
CA ALA A 264 14.18 1.94 12.70
C ALA A 264 12.95 1.85 11.76
N PHE A 265 12.22 2.96 11.60
CA PHE A 265 10.99 3.04 10.82
C PHE A 265 11.12 4.08 9.68
N THR A 266 10.16 4.11 8.78
CA THR A 266 10.10 5.08 7.67
C THR A 266 8.93 6.03 7.91
N GLU A 267 9.17 7.34 7.88
CA GLU A 267 8.14 8.41 7.98
C GLU A 267 7.17 8.25 9.17
N GLY A 268 7.57 7.53 10.21
CA GLY A 268 6.71 7.21 11.32
C GLY A 268 7.51 6.65 12.46
N ASN A 269 6.81 6.32 13.54
CA ASN A 269 7.40 5.76 14.73
C ASN A 269 6.79 4.37 15.03
N SER A 270 7.14 3.81 16.19
CA SER A 270 6.68 2.48 16.57
C SER A 270 5.15 2.38 16.74
N TRP A 271 4.49 3.46 17.18
CA TRP A 271 3.03 3.52 17.29
C TRP A 271 2.31 3.50 15.94
N HIS A 272 3.01 3.80 14.85
CA HIS A 272 2.45 3.72 13.49
C HIS A 272 2.70 2.34 12.88
N TYR A 273 3.92 1.83 13.02
CA TYR A 273 4.35 0.59 12.37
C TYR A 273 3.99 -0.70 13.11
N SER A 274 3.66 -0.63 14.40
CA SER A 274 3.30 -1.84 15.17
C SER A 274 2.06 -2.55 14.63
N TRP A 275 1.27 -1.85 13.82
CA TRP A 275 0.06 -2.36 13.17
C TRP A 275 0.32 -3.00 11.81
N SER A 276 1.54 -2.94 11.26
CA SER A 276 1.93 -3.46 9.94
C SER A 276 2.07 -4.99 9.93
N VAL A 277 1.01 -5.68 10.36
CA VAL A 277 0.85 -7.14 10.34
C VAL A 277 -0.50 -7.46 9.69
N PHE A 278 -0.67 -7.02 8.45
CA PHE A 278 -1.94 -7.08 7.70
C PHE A 278 -2.49 -8.51 7.62
N HIS A 279 -1.60 -9.48 7.44
CA HIS A 279 -1.90 -10.88 7.15
C HIS A 279 -2.13 -11.76 8.37
N ASP A 280 -1.78 -11.30 9.56
CA ASP A 280 -1.85 -12.10 10.80
C ASP A 280 -2.19 -11.23 12.02
N ILE A 281 -3.31 -10.52 11.92
CA ILE A 281 -3.81 -9.66 13.00
C ILE A 281 -4.13 -10.47 14.26
N GLU A 282 -4.58 -11.71 14.11
CA GLU A 282 -4.78 -12.62 15.24
C GLU A 282 -3.45 -12.92 15.95
N GLY A 283 -2.39 -13.20 15.19
CA GLY A 283 -1.05 -13.40 15.74
C GLY A 283 -0.50 -12.18 16.46
N LEU A 284 -0.69 -10.97 15.92
CA LEU A 284 -0.33 -9.71 16.59
C LEU A 284 -1.12 -9.50 17.89
N LYS A 285 -2.43 -9.74 17.86
CA LYS A 285 -3.32 -9.65 19.02
C LYS A 285 -2.90 -10.62 20.13
N ASN A 286 -2.50 -11.84 19.77
CA ASN A 286 -1.95 -12.81 20.72
C ASN A 286 -0.62 -12.35 21.34
N LEU A 287 0.27 -11.73 20.56
CA LEU A 287 1.51 -11.13 21.09
C LEU A 287 1.22 -10.00 22.10
N MET A 288 0.21 -9.16 21.83
CA MET A 288 -0.18 -8.09 22.75
C MET A 288 -0.83 -8.60 24.04
N GLY A 289 -1.36 -9.82 24.06
CA GLY A 289 -2.00 -10.43 25.22
C GLY A 289 -3.53 -10.56 25.10
N GLY A 290 -4.05 -10.65 23.87
CA GLY A 290 -5.46 -10.88 23.57
C GLY A 290 -6.26 -9.61 23.24
N ASN A 291 -7.55 -9.78 23.00
CA ASN A 291 -8.46 -8.73 22.52
C ASN A 291 -8.41 -7.46 23.38
N ASP A 292 -8.49 -7.58 24.70
CA ASP A 292 -8.60 -6.43 25.60
C ASP A 292 -7.37 -5.52 25.53
N MET A 293 -6.17 -6.11 25.53
CA MET A 293 -4.94 -5.34 25.43
C MET A 293 -4.76 -4.74 24.04
N PHE A 294 -5.09 -5.50 22.98
CA PHE A 294 -5.05 -5.00 21.61
C PHE A 294 -5.95 -3.77 21.42
N ILE A 295 -7.18 -3.82 21.95
CA ILE A 295 -8.11 -2.68 21.94
C ILE A 295 -7.54 -1.50 22.72
N ARG A 296 -6.96 -1.72 23.91
CA ARG A 296 -6.34 -0.63 24.70
C ARG A 296 -5.19 0.04 23.97
N MET A 297 -4.37 -0.74 23.24
CA MET A 297 -3.28 -0.21 22.43
C MET A 297 -3.81 0.57 21.21
N LEU A 298 -4.93 0.16 20.61
CA LEU A 298 -5.57 0.95 19.54
C LEU A 298 -6.19 2.25 20.08
N ASP A 299 -6.87 2.19 21.22
CA ASP A 299 -7.47 3.36 21.87
C ASP A 299 -6.39 4.37 22.28
N SER A 300 -5.22 3.87 22.73
CA SER A 300 -4.14 4.74 23.20
C SER A 300 -3.63 5.67 22.10
N VAL A 301 -3.58 5.20 20.84
CA VAL A 301 -3.15 6.00 19.68
C VAL A 301 -3.93 7.32 19.60
N PHE A 302 -5.24 7.30 19.83
CA PHE A 302 -6.07 8.52 19.78
C PHE A 302 -6.01 9.36 21.05
N SER A 303 -5.76 8.74 22.20
CA SER A 303 -5.77 9.41 23.51
C SER A 303 -4.44 10.07 23.89
N MET A 304 -3.32 9.59 23.34
CA MET A 304 -1.99 10.16 23.61
C MET A 304 -1.85 11.53 22.95
N PRO A 305 -1.07 12.46 23.52
CA PRO A 305 -0.70 13.67 22.81
C PRO A 305 0.16 13.34 21.56
N PRO A 306 0.14 14.19 20.51
CA PRO A 306 0.96 14.02 19.30
C PRO A 306 2.43 14.38 19.56
N VAL A 307 3.05 13.79 20.60
CA VAL A 307 4.47 13.93 20.92
C VAL A 307 5.29 13.17 19.87
N PHE A 308 6.42 13.74 19.48
CA PHE A 308 7.33 13.16 18.51
C PHE A 308 8.77 13.42 18.93
N ASP A 309 9.68 12.65 18.35
CA ASP A 309 11.12 12.90 18.36
C ASP A 309 11.61 12.84 16.92
N GLU A 310 12.03 14.01 16.41
CA GLU A 310 12.50 14.25 15.05
C GLU A 310 14.02 14.16 14.89
N SER A 311 14.74 13.71 15.93
CA SER A 311 16.21 13.73 15.96
C SER A 311 16.89 13.02 14.79
N TYR A 312 16.22 12.01 14.20
CA TYR A 312 16.69 11.33 13.00
C TYR A 312 16.72 12.26 11.76
N TYR A 313 15.70 13.09 11.60
CA TYR A 313 15.55 13.99 10.46
C TYR A 313 16.28 15.33 10.64
N GLY A 314 16.64 15.68 11.88
CA GLY A 314 17.28 16.96 12.20
C GLY A 314 16.31 18.16 12.17
N GLY A 315 15.01 17.91 12.04
CA GLY A 315 13.97 18.93 12.02
C GLY A 315 12.58 18.32 11.79
N VAL A 316 11.54 19.12 12.06
CA VAL A 316 10.14 18.69 11.89
C VAL A 316 9.80 18.62 10.40
N ILE A 317 9.75 17.41 9.85
CA ILE A 317 9.22 17.13 8.50
C ILE A 317 7.71 17.38 8.44
N HIS A 318 7.14 17.47 7.23
CA HIS A 318 5.75 17.88 7.07
C HIS A 318 4.76 16.87 7.64
N GLU A 319 5.05 15.57 7.54
CA GLU A 319 4.26 14.45 8.05
C GLU A 319 4.11 14.50 9.59
N ILE A 320 5.17 14.91 10.30
CA ILE A 320 5.13 15.14 11.75
C ILE A 320 4.21 16.34 12.06
N ARG A 321 4.37 17.43 11.30
CA ARG A 321 3.56 18.64 11.47
C ARG A 321 2.09 18.36 11.22
N GLU A 322 1.78 17.61 10.16
CA GLU A 322 0.44 17.18 9.77
C GLU A 322 -0.23 16.38 10.89
N MET A 323 0.42 15.34 11.42
CA MET A 323 -0.10 14.61 12.59
C MET A 323 -0.41 15.56 13.76
N GLN A 324 0.52 16.48 14.06
CA GLN A 324 0.37 17.39 15.20
C GLN A 324 -0.85 18.31 15.07
N ILE A 325 -1.11 18.88 13.89
CA ILE A 325 -2.20 19.85 13.68
C ILE A 325 -3.57 19.18 13.59
N MET A 326 -3.65 17.90 13.21
CA MET A 326 -4.93 17.19 13.09
C MET A 326 -5.59 16.90 14.45
N ASN A 327 -4.80 16.93 15.54
CA ASN A 327 -5.27 16.73 16.90
C ASN A 327 -6.09 15.42 17.04
N MET A 328 -5.48 14.32 16.62
CA MET A 328 -6.01 12.95 16.72
C MET A 328 -5.02 12.01 17.42
N GLY A 329 -4.26 12.57 18.38
CA GLY A 329 -3.18 11.88 19.05
C GLY A 329 -2.07 11.44 18.10
N GLN A 330 -1.64 10.17 18.18
CA GLN A 330 -0.66 9.55 17.29
C GLN A 330 -1.28 9.02 15.97
N TYR A 331 -2.56 9.31 15.68
CA TYR A 331 -3.17 8.88 14.42
C TYR A 331 -2.76 9.79 13.25
N ALA A 332 -1.61 9.47 12.64
CA ALA A 332 -1.06 10.17 11.48
C ALA A 332 -1.68 9.70 10.14
N HIS A 333 -2.97 10.00 9.92
CA HIS A 333 -3.71 9.54 8.72
C HIS A 333 -3.08 9.92 7.38
N GLY A 334 -2.43 11.09 7.33
CA GLY A 334 -1.74 11.60 6.15
C GLY A 334 -0.56 10.72 5.71
N ASN A 335 -0.15 9.75 6.53
CA ASN A 335 0.90 8.81 6.20
C ASN A 335 0.39 7.36 6.13
N GLN A 336 0.93 6.61 5.18
CA GLN A 336 0.50 5.29 4.73
C GLN A 336 0.55 4.16 5.78
N PRO A 337 1.54 4.08 6.70
CA PRO A 337 1.70 2.95 7.61
C PRO A 337 0.51 2.68 8.52
N ILE A 338 -0.30 3.69 8.84
CA ILE A 338 -1.38 3.60 9.83
C ILE A 338 -2.79 3.64 9.23
N GLN A 339 -2.92 3.82 7.91
CA GLN A 339 -4.22 4.03 7.25
C GLN A 339 -5.22 2.87 7.47
N HIS A 340 -4.74 1.62 7.56
CA HIS A 340 -5.58 0.45 7.82
C HIS A 340 -5.95 0.26 9.31
N MET A 341 -5.27 0.93 10.23
CA MET A 341 -5.38 0.69 11.68
C MET A 341 -6.82 0.80 12.18
N LEU A 342 -7.62 1.72 11.63
CA LEU A 342 -9.02 1.92 12.04
C LEU A 342 -9.86 0.65 11.86
N TYR A 343 -9.54 -0.17 10.87
CA TYR A 343 -10.27 -1.39 10.56
C TYR A 343 -9.91 -2.55 11.50
N LEU A 344 -8.83 -2.43 12.29
CA LEU A 344 -8.34 -3.49 13.16
C LEU A 344 -9.25 -3.76 14.37
N TYR A 345 -10.09 -2.79 14.77
CA TYR A 345 -11.08 -3.01 15.83
C TYR A 345 -12.07 -4.15 15.48
N ASN A 346 -12.33 -4.39 14.19
CA ASN A 346 -13.15 -5.54 13.74
C ASN A 346 -12.56 -6.88 14.23
N TYR A 347 -11.25 -7.03 14.18
CA TYR A 347 -10.54 -8.28 14.51
C TYR A 347 -10.46 -8.57 16.01
N ALA A 348 -10.83 -7.59 16.84
CA ALA A 348 -10.96 -7.74 18.29
C ALA A 348 -12.42 -7.67 18.76
N GLY A 349 -13.38 -7.78 17.84
CA GLY A 349 -14.81 -7.86 18.17
C GLY A 349 -15.45 -6.53 18.59
N GLN A 350 -14.85 -5.39 18.24
CA GLN A 350 -15.41 -4.06 18.52
C GLN A 350 -15.62 -3.22 17.25
N PRO A 351 -16.36 -3.73 16.23
CA PRO A 351 -16.54 -3.04 14.95
C PRO A 351 -17.17 -1.64 15.07
N TRP A 352 -17.95 -1.37 16.13
CA TRP A 352 -18.50 -0.03 16.38
C TRP A 352 -17.41 1.04 16.58
N LYS A 353 -16.22 0.67 17.08
CA LYS A 353 -15.08 1.57 17.16
C LYS A 353 -14.46 1.86 15.78
N THR A 354 -14.42 0.86 14.88
CA THR A 354 -14.10 1.10 13.46
C THR A 354 -15.07 2.11 12.88
N GLN A 355 -16.38 1.89 13.05
CA GLN A 355 -17.41 2.75 12.48
C GLN A 355 -17.26 4.20 12.95
N TYR A 356 -17.01 4.40 14.25
CA TYR A 356 -16.76 5.73 14.81
C TYR A 356 -15.53 6.39 14.19
N TRP A 357 -14.35 5.75 14.26
CA TRP A 357 -13.10 6.40 13.83
C TRP A 357 -13.00 6.57 12.31
N VAL A 358 -13.53 5.64 11.52
CA VAL A 358 -13.58 5.80 10.05
C VAL A 358 -14.45 6.98 9.66
N ARG A 359 -15.60 7.14 10.32
CA ARG A 359 -16.48 8.31 10.12
C ARG A 359 -15.79 9.61 10.52
N GLU A 360 -15.17 9.66 11.70
CA GLU A 360 -14.41 10.82 12.17
C GLU A 360 -13.30 11.22 11.19
N ALA A 361 -12.53 10.25 10.68
CA ALA A 361 -11.47 10.50 9.71
C ALA A 361 -12.02 11.08 8.40
N MET A 362 -13.08 10.48 7.82
CA MET A 362 -13.69 10.98 6.58
C MET A 362 -14.25 12.40 6.73
N GLU A 363 -14.84 12.75 7.88
CA GLU A 363 -15.47 14.06 8.07
C GLU A 363 -14.48 15.18 8.43
N ARG A 364 -13.39 14.85 9.13
CA ARG A 364 -12.42 15.85 9.59
C ARG A 364 -11.26 16.07 8.63
N LEU A 365 -10.80 15.01 7.97
CA LEU A 365 -9.51 14.98 7.29
C LEU A 365 -9.61 15.16 5.77
N TYR A 366 -10.84 15.23 5.24
CA TYR A 366 -11.09 15.37 3.82
C TYR A 366 -12.09 16.49 3.54
N LYS A 367 -11.73 17.42 2.65
CA LYS A 367 -12.57 18.55 2.24
C LYS A 367 -12.53 18.74 0.73
N PRO A 368 -13.59 19.28 0.12
CA PRO A 368 -13.62 19.54 -1.32
C PRO A 368 -12.92 20.87 -1.70
N THR A 369 -11.98 21.33 -0.88
CA THR A 369 -11.25 22.59 -1.03
C THR A 369 -9.83 22.35 -1.58
N PRO A 370 -9.12 23.40 -2.05
CA PRO A 370 -7.75 23.23 -2.54
C PRO A 370 -6.76 22.63 -1.53
N ASP A 371 -6.99 22.85 -0.23
CA ASP A 371 -6.26 22.29 0.92
C ASP A 371 -6.99 21.06 1.51
N GLY A 372 -7.58 20.25 0.63
CA GLY A 372 -8.59 19.26 1.00
C GLY A 372 -8.11 17.99 1.69
N TYR A 373 -6.81 17.67 1.62
CA TYR A 373 -6.23 16.49 2.28
C TYR A 373 -5.51 16.87 3.57
N CYS A 374 -5.36 15.91 4.49
CA CYS A 374 -4.62 16.09 5.74
C CYS A 374 -3.10 15.83 5.64
N GLY A 375 -2.61 15.53 4.45
CA GLY A 375 -1.22 15.19 4.12
C GLY A 375 -1.12 14.91 2.62
N ASP A 376 -0.08 14.21 2.20
CA ASP A 376 0.12 13.90 0.79
C ASP A 376 -0.95 12.94 0.23
N GLU A 377 -1.22 13.10 -1.07
CA GLU A 377 -2.25 12.33 -1.78
C GLU A 377 -1.72 10.96 -2.24
N ASP A 378 -0.42 10.89 -2.47
CA ASP A 378 0.39 9.70 -2.79
C ASP A 378 -0.18 8.82 -3.89
N ASN A 379 -0.19 9.41 -5.08
CA ASN A 379 -0.46 8.74 -6.35
C ASN A 379 -1.82 8.01 -6.40
N GLY A 380 -2.81 8.43 -5.60
CA GLY A 380 -4.11 7.77 -5.50
C GLY A 380 -4.32 6.94 -4.25
N GLN A 381 -3.31 6.72 -3.40
CA GLN A 381 -3.43 5.88 -2.21
C GLN A 381 -4.38 6.49 -1.17
N THR A 382 -4.15 7.74 -0.75
CA THR A 382 -4.99 8.44 0.23
C THR A 382 -6.41 8.67 -0.30
N SER A 383 -6.54 8.87 -1.61
CA SER A 383 -7.84 8.93 -2.29
C SER A 383 -8.56 7.58 -2.33
N ALA A 384 -7.86 6.48 -2.63
CA ALA A 384 -8.44 5.14 -2.66
C ALA A 384 -8.91 4.71 -1.27
N TRP A 385 -8.20 5.12 -0.22
CA TRP A 385 -8.67 4.95 1.16
C TRP A 385 -10.02 5.62 1.39
N TYR A 386 -10.18 6.88 0.99
CA TYR A 386 -11.45 7.60 1.14
C TYR A 386 -12.56 6.93 0.33
N VAL A 387 -12.29 6.56 -0.92
CA VAL A 387 -13.27 5.89 -1.78
C VAL A 387 -13.75 4.60 -1.12
N PHE A 388 -12.85 3.67 -0.78
CA PHE A 388 -13.22 2.41 -0.11
C PHE A 388 -14.00 2.65 1.19
N SER A 389 -13.50 3.53 2.05
CA SER A 389 -14.13 3.85 3.33
C SER A 389 -15.54 4.41 3.14
N ALA A 390 -15.75 5.26 2.14
CA ALA A 390 -17.06 5.80 1.80
C ALA A 390 -18.03 4.75 1.25
N LEU A 391 -17.53 3.68 0.60
CA LEU A 391 -18.34 2.50 0.23
C LEU A 391 -18.69 1.64 1.46
N GLY A 392 -17.93 1.78 2.55
CA GLY A 392 -18.17 1.09 3.82
C GLY A 392 -17.31 -0.15 4.05
N PHE A 393 -16.24 -0.36 3.28
CA PHE A 393 -15.31 -1.48 3.47
C PHE A 393 -13.92 -1.18 2.92
N TYR A 394 -12.88 -1.84 3.44
CA TYR A 394 -11.48 -1.56 3.07
C TYR A 394 -10.62 -2.83 2.91
N PRO A 395 -9.72 -2.91 1.92
CA PRO A 395 -8.84 -4.06 1.71
C PRO A 395 -7.66 -4.05 2.69
N VAL A 396 -7.87 -4.42 3.95
CA VAL A 396 -6.81 -4.40 4.98
C VAL A 396 -5.61 -5.27 4.60
N CYS A 397 -5.83 -6.42 3.97
CA CYS A 397 -4.78 -7.35 3.59
C CYS A 397 -4.89 -7.72 2.10
N PRO A 398 -4.34 -6.91 1.18
CA PRO A 398 -4.15 -7.30 -0.21
C PRO A 398 -3.38 -8.63 -0.31
N GLY A 399 -3.75 -9.49 -1.25
CA GLY A 399 -3.37 -10.89 -1.29
C GLY A 399 -4.40 -11.85 -0.69
N THR A 400 -5.54 -11.32 -0.22
CA THR A 400 -6.74 -12.07 0.18
C THR A 400 -7.94 -11.68 -0.67
N ASP A 401 -9.05 -12.40 -0.54
CA ASP A 401 -10.34 -12.09 -1.14
C ASP A 401 -11.27 -11.27 -0.21
N GLN A 402 -10.70 -10.68 0.86
CA GLN A 402 -11.47 -10.04 1.92
C GLN A 402 -11.43 -8.52 1.85
N TYR A 403 -12.58 -7.91 2.12
CA TYR A 403 -12.72 -6.49 2.43
C TYR A 403 -13.33 -6.36 3.83
N VAL A 404 -12.68 -5.59 4.70
CA VAL A 404 -13.07 -5.44 6.10
C VAL A 404 -14.10 -4.34 6.22
N MET A 405 -15.20 -4.62 6.90
CA MET A 405 -16.29 -3.67 7.06
C MET A 405 -15.88 -2.45 7.88
N GLY A 406 -16.33 -1.28 7.41
CA GLY A 406 -16.30 -0.01 8.11
C GLY A 406 -17.72 0.53 8.30
N THR A 407 -17.97 1.74 7.82
CA THR A 407 -19.31 2.36 7.81
C THR A 407 -19.51 3.14 6.51
N PRO A 408 -20.60 2.92 5.76
CA PRO A 408 -20.81 3.63 4.50
C PRO A 408 -21.04 5.13 4.72
N LEU A 409 -20.60 5.95 3.77
CA LEU A 409 -20.78 7.41 3.79
C LEU A 409 -22.17 7.83 3.29
N PHE A 410 -22.61 7.19 2.21
CA PHE A 410 -23.81 7.53 1.46
C PHE A 410 -24.99 6.61 1.81
N GLN A 411 -26.22 7.10 1.65
CA GLN A 411 -27.43 6.29 1.90
C GLN A 411 -27.56 5.15 0.89
N LYS A 412 -27.08 5.36 -0.33
CA LYS A 412 -27.03 4.34 -1.38
C LYS A 412 -25.78 4.51 -2.23
N VAL A 413 -25.19 3.37 -2.54
CA VAL A 413 -24.06 3.24 -3.46
C VAL A 413 -24.44 2.16 -4.47
N THR A 414 -24.14 2.37 -5.74
CA THR A 414 -24.35 1.39 -6.81
C THR A 414 -23.05 1.19 -7.58
N LEU A 415 -22.59 -0.06 -7.67
CA LEU A 415 -21.31 -0.44 -8.26
C LEU A 415 -21.53 -1.19 -9.56
N LYS A 416 -21.14 -0.61 -10.70
CA LYS A 416 -21.20 -1.30 -11.99
C LYS A 416 -19.92 -2.10 -12.19
N LEU A 417 -20.02 -3.40 -12.02
CA LEU A 417 -18.91 -4.34 -12.17
C LEU A 417 -18.84 -4.88 -13.61
N ASP A 418 -17.68 -5.42 -13.96
CA ASP A 418 -17.49 -6.10 -15.24
C ASP A 418 -18.48 -7.28 -15.40
N GLY A 419 -18.81 -7.58 -16.65
CA GLY A 419 -19.84 -8.58 -16.98
C GLY A 419 -21.28 -8.12 -16.74
N GLY A 420 -21.50 -6.80 -16.53
CA GLY A 420 -22.83 -6.20 -16.44
C GLY A 420 -23.53 -6.41 -15.10
N LYS A 421 -22.79 -6.81 -14.06
CA LYS A 421 -23.32 -6.94 -12.69
C LYS A 421 -23.41 -5.56 -12.03
N THR A 422 -24.40 -5.36 -11.16
CA THR A 422 -24.67 -4.08 -10.48
C THR A 422 -25.05 -4.31 -9.03
#